data_AF-A0A9D9H502-F1
#
_entry.id   AF-A0A9D9H502-F1
#
_cell.length_a   1.000
_cell.length_b   1.000
_cell.length_c   1.000
_cell.angle_alpha   90.00
_cell.angle_beta   90.00
_cell.angle_gamma   90.00
#
_symmetry.space_group_name_H-M   'P 1'
#
loop_
_entity.id
_entity.type
_entity.pdbx_description
1 polymer ?
#
loop_
_entity_poly.entity_id
_entity_poly.type
_entity_poly.pdbx_seq_one_letter_code
_entity_poly.pdbx_strand_id
1 'polypeptide(L)'
;MLRCVILPFWHSMRDDRNGGFFGYIGSDLVRDESSDKGVILMSRILWFFSETAMLLQSEKERNAAEHAYRFLSERAIDREHGGVYWSLSYDGKPSDTSKHAYCQAFAVYALSSYYRLTGDEKALGEAFSIYSLLESSCRDGIGYLENFHCDWTPDPDNSRLSGHGVNAYRTMNTLLHIFEAYSGLYQATGSQEVASSMRRILGIYLDRVYSPEKRREEVFFDRNYVSLLDITSYGHDIESSWLIEWGASLLEDAELSSRVSAASSAMAWNVYEEAYDARGFIANEKYGDNIDRSRIWWVEAEAVEGFLNEYRKSGNEKCKEAAVSIWRYIKEHFVDRRNGSEWFWAVGDGDEPVYSYPIADPWKCPYHNGRLCMNLMRGEL
;
A
#
# COMPACT_ATOMS: atom_id res chain seq x y z
N MET A 1 10.09 -14.15 -11.08
CA MET A 1 9.08 -13.09 -11.06
C MET A 1 9.72 -11.71 -11.06
N LEU A 2 10.25 -11.24 -9.92
CA LEU A 2 10.82 -9.89 -9.77
C LEU A 2 11.79 -9.48 -10.89
N ARG A 3 12.88 -10.25 -11.10
CA ARG A 3 13.94 -9.91 -12.07
C ARG A 3 13.54 -10.04 -13.54
N CYS A 4 12.55 -10.88 -13.85
CA CYS A 4 12.26 -11.27 -15.23
C CYS A 4 10.96 -10.66 -15.78
N VAL A 5 10.05 -10.23 -14.90
CA VAL A 5 8.72 -9.70 -15.27
C VAL A 5 8.56 -8.29 -14.72
N ILE A 6 8.57 -8.14 -13.40
CA ILE A 6 8.24 -6.87 -12.72
C ILE A 6 9.28 -5.78 -13.03
N LEU A 7 10.57 -6.02 -12.72
CA LEU A 7 11.62 -5.01 -12.92
C LEU A 7 11.73 -4.54 -14.39
N PRO A 8 11.80 -5.43 -15.41
CA PRO A 8 11.82 -5.00 -16.80
C PRO A 8 10.63 -4.12 -17.20
N PHE A 9 9.41 -4.49 -16.78
CA PHE A 9 8.21 -3.72 -17.07
C PHE A 9 8.29 -2.30 -16.47
N TRP A 10 8.60 -2.19 -15.18
CA TRP A 10 8.66 -0.88 -14.51
C TRP A 10 9.86 -0.04 -14.93
N HIS A 11 10.96 -0.63 -15.39
CA HIS A 11 12.01 0.12 -16.08
C HIS A 11 11.52 0.71 -17.41
N SER A 12 10.66 0.00 -18.14
CA SER A 12 10.10 0.52 -19.40
C SER A 12 9.17 1.71 -19.18
N MET A 13 8.63 1.88 -17.98
CA MET A 13 7.74 2.98 -17.59
C MET A 13 8.48 4.30 -17.33
N ARG A 14 9.81 4.32 -17.34
CA ARG A 14 10.61 5.53 -17.10
C ARG A 14 10.33 6.58 -18.18
N ASP A 15 9.99 7.80 -17.75
CA ASP A 15 9.83 8.96 -18.63
C ASP A 15 11.08 9.85 -18.50
N ASP A 16 12.00 9.74 -19.45
CA ASP A 16 13.20 10.56 -19.53
C ASP A 16 12.95 11.95 -20.15
N ARG A 17 11.78 12.17 -20.76
CA ARG A 17 11.44 13.44 -21.43
C ARG A 17 10.88 14.45 -20.43
N ASN A 18 9.92 14.04 -19.61
CA ASN A 18 9.26 14.92 -18.63
C ASN A 18 9.59 14.56 -17.17
N GLY A 19 10.42 13.53 -16.94
CA GLY A 19 10.80 13.05 -15.61
C GLY A 19 9.74 12.14 -14.99
N GLY A 20 10.15 11.37 -13.98
CA GLY A 20 9.29 10.39 -13.33
C GLY A 20 8.97 9.20 -14.24
N PHE A 21 7.77 8.64 -14.08
CA PHE A 21 7.31 7.47 -14.83
C PHE A 21 5.96 7.76 -15.47
N PHE A 22 5.65 7.08 -16.57
CA PHE A 22 4.35 7.20 -17.22
C PHE A 22 3.23 6.77 -16.27
N GLY A 23 2.08 7.45 -16.35
CA GLY A 23 0.97 7.24 -15.42
C GLY A 23 0.05 6.08 -15.81
N TYR A 24 0.08 5.61 -17.06
CA TYR A 24 -0.89 4.66 -17.57
C TYR A 24 -0.36 3.76 -18.71
N ILE A 25 -0.68 2.47 -18.65
CA ILE A 25 -0.59 1.50 -19.76
C ILE A 25 -1.89 0.71 -19.83
N GLY A 26 -2.56 0.75 -20.97
CA GLY A 26 -3.80 0.01 -21.24
C GLY A 26 -3.60 -1.51 -21.26
N SER A 27 -4.70 -2.25 -21.27
CA SER A 27 -4.68 -3.72 -21.38
C SER A 27 -4.12 -4.21 -22.71
N ASP A 28 -4.13 -3.38 -23.74
CA ASP A 28 -3.53 -3.57 -25.06
C ASP A 28 -2.01 -3.30 -25.10
N LEU A 29 -1.42 -2.96 -23.95
CA LEU A 29 -0.01 -2.58 -23.78
C LEU A 29 0.36 -1.26 -24.47
N VAL A 30 -0.64 -0.45 -24.82
CA VAL A 30 -0.43 0.91 -25.33
C VAL A 30 -0.30 1.85 -24.15
N ARG A 31 0.79 2.61 -24.15
CA ARG A 31 1.10 3.63 -23.17
C ARG A 31 0.37 4.93 -23.52
N ASP A 32 -0.26 5.54 -22.53
CA ASP A 32 -0.72 6.93 -22.64
C ASP A 32 0.38 7.85 -22.08
N GLU A 33 1.14 8.47 -22.97
CA GLU A 33 2.21 9.41 -22.59
C GLU A 33 1.68 10.76 -22.08
N SER A 34 0.38 11.01 -22.21
CA SER A 34 -0.29 12.24 -21.77
C SER A 34 -1.08 12.09 -20.48
N SER A 35 -1.17 10.87 -19.93
CA SER A 35 -1.86 10.60 -18.67
C SER A 35 -1.23 11.36 -17.51
N ASP A 36 -2.06 11.80 -16.57
CA ASP A 36 -1.60 12.32 -15.29
C ASP A 36 -0.72 11.32 -14.53
N LYS A 37 0.28 11.84 -13.82
CA LYS A 37 1.19 11.13 -12.94
C LYS A 37 0.68 11.28 -11.51
N GLY A 38 -0.06 10.28 -11.03
CA GLY A 38 -0.53 10.22 -9.64
C GLY A 38 0.64 10.13 -8.65
N VAL A 39 0.61 10.93 -7.59
CA VAL A 39 1.73 11.00 -6.63
C VAL A 39 1.85 9.72 -5.81
N ILE A 40 0.75 9.03 -5.53
CA ILE A 40 0.78 7.69 -4.89
C ILE A 40 1.55 6.69 -5.76
N LEU A 41 1.25 6.64 -7.07
CA LEU A 41 1.98 5.78 -8.02
C LEU A 41 3.48 6.13 -8.02
N MET A 42 3.84 7.41 -8.12
CA MET A 42 5.24 7.84 -8.13
C MET A 42 5.97 7.49 -6.83
N SER A 43 5.33 7.69 -5.67
CA SER A 43 5.86 7.29 -4.37
C SER A 43 6.06 5.78 -4.27
N ARG A 44 5.08 4.98 -4.71
CA ARG A 44 5.19 3.51 -4.73
C ARG A 44 6.30 3.01 -5.66
N ILE A 45 6.53 3.68 -6.80
CA ILE A 45 7.65 3.40 -7.70
C ILE A 45 8.99 3.77 -7.05
N LEU A 46 9.08 4.92 -6.39
CA LEU A 46 10.27 5.33 -5.64
C LEU A 46 10.61 4.31 -4.55
N TRP A 47 9.63 3.93 -3.74
CA TRP A 47 9.79 2.89 -2.72
C TRP A 47 10.29 1.58 -3.34
N PHE A 48 9.64 1.11 -4.41
CA PHE A 48 9.98 -0.15 -5.06
C PHE A 48 11.42 -0.17 -5.58
N PHE A 49 11.85 0.86 -6.32
CA PHE A 49 13.22 0.91 -6.80
C PHE A 49 14.24 1.11 -5.67
N SER A 50 13.85 1.77 -4.57
CA SER A 50 14.71 1.92 -3.41
C SER A 50 14.97 0.59 -2.71
N GLU A 51 13.92 -0.17 -2.43
CA GLU A 51 13.99 -1.49 -1.78
C GLU A 51 14.66 -2.54 -2.67
N THR A 52 14.37 -2.55 -3.97
CA THR A 52 15.02 -3.48 -4.91
C THR A 52 16.50 -3.15 -5.09
N ALA A 53 16.90 -1.87 -5.10
CA ALA A 53 18.30 -1.49 -5.14
C ALA A 53 19.06 -1.98 -3.89
N MET A 54 18.47 -1.86 -2.70
CA MET A 54 19.06 -2.39 -1.45
C MET A 54 19.14 -3.93 -1.48
N LEU A 55 18.07 -4.61 -1.86
CA LEU A 55 18.01 -6.07 -1.90
C LEU A 55 19.00 -6.68 -2.89
N LEU A 56 19.06 -6.12 -4.10
CA LEU A 56 19.82 -6.67 -5.21
C LEU A 56 21.23 -6.06 -5.32
N GLN A 57 21.56 -5.06 -4.50
CA GLN A 57 22.78 -4.27 -4.55
C GLN A 57 23.07 -3.75 -5.97
N SER A 58 22.03 -3.22 -6.63
CA SER A 58 22.08 -2.93 -8.05
C SER A 58 22.05 -1.43 -8.36
N GLU A 59 23.08 -0.98 -9.07
CA GLU A 59 23.24 0.41 -9.48
C GLU A 59 22.16 0.84 -10.49
N LYS A 60 21.67 -0.09 -11.32
CA LYS A 60 20.59 0.21 -12.27
C LYS A 60 19.29 0.59 -11.53
N GLU A 61 18.95 -0.14 -10.48
CA GLU A 61 17.79 0.08 -9.63
C GLU A 61 17.99 1.35 -8.79
N ARG A 62 19.21 1.60 -8.28
CA ARG A 62 19.55 2.87 -7.60
C ARG A 62 19.31 4.08 -8.50
N ASN A 63 19.72 4.01 -9.78
CA ASN A 63 19.48 5.06 -10.78
C ASN A 63 17.98 5.26 -11.11
N ALA A 64 17.18 4.20 -11.01
CA ALA A 64 15.72 4.30 -11.18
C ALA A 64 15.06 4.94 -9.96
N ALA A 65 15.51 4.60 -8.75
CA ALA A 65 15.07 5.23 -7.51
C ALA A 65 15.40 6.73 -7.50
N GLU A 66 16.62 7.11 -7.88
CA GLU A 66 17.02 8.51 -7.98
C GLU A 66 16.16 9.29 -8.99
N HIS A 67 15.83 8.70 -10.15
CA HIS A 67 14.95 9.32 -11.12
C HIS A 67 13.53 9.56 -10.57
N ALA A 68 12.99 8.59 -9.82
CA ALA A 68 11.69 8.72 -9.16
C ALA A 68 11.73 9.82 -8.08
N TYR A 69 12.78 9.83 -7.25
CA TYR A 69 12.96 10.80 -6.18
C TYR A 69 13.09 12.23 -6.71
N ARG A 70 13.88 12.46 -7.76
CA ARG A 70 13.99 13.78 -8.39
C ARG A 70 12.62 14.31 -8.82
N PHE A 71 11.81 13.47 -9.47
CA PHE A 71 10.46 13.87 -9.86
C PHE A 71 9.57 14.19 -8.65
N LEU A 72 9.55 13.32 -7.63
CA LEU A 72 8.76 13.52 -6.42
C LEU A 72 9.18 14.82 -5.68
N SER A 73 10.48 14.99 -5.43
CA SER A 73 11.04 16.13 -4.70
C SER A 73 10.87 17.44 -5.47
N GLU A 74 11.12 17.46 -6.78
CA GLU A 74 11.11 18.71 -7.57
C GLU A 74 9.70 19.10 -8.04
N ARG A 75 8.78 18.15 -8.22
CA ARG A 75 7.47 18.40 -8.85
C ARG A 75 6.28 18.16 -7.93
N ALA A 76 6.32 17.11 -7.10
CA ALA A 76 5.16 16.71 -6.31
C ALA A 76 5.07 17.42 -4.96
N ILE A 77 6.21 17.79 -4.35
CA ILE A 77 6.23 18.54 -3.10
C ILE A 77 5.78 19.98 -3.34
N ASP A 78 4.71 20.37 -2.64
CA ASP A 78 4.21 21.73 -2.61
C ASP A 78 5.15 22.60 -1.75
N ARG A 79 5.89 23.50 -2.40
CA ARG A 79 6.86 24.38 -1.72
C ARG A 79 6.20 25.57 -1.03
N GLU A 80 4.93 25.83 -1.30
CA GLU A 80 4.17 26.93 -0.69
C GLU A 80 3.44 26.47 0.59
N HIS A 81 2.67 25.38 0.49
CA HIS A 81 1.84 24.90 1.61
C HIS A 81 2.39 23.64 2.29
N GLY A 82 3.48 23.05 1.79
CA GLY A 82 4.03 21.79 2.30
C GLY A 82 3.20 20.56 1.89
N GLY A 83 3.74 19.37 2.17
CA GLY A 83 3.16 18.11 1.71
C GLY A 83 3.33 17.90 0.21
N VAL A 84 2.66 16.89 -0.31
CA VAL A 84 2.60 16.57 -1.73
C VAL A 84 1.20 16.78 -2.30
N TYR A 85 1.14 17.14 -3.58
CA TYR A 85 -0.11 17.18 -4.35
C TYR A 85 -0.71 15.77 -4.54
N TRP A 86 -1.95 15.70 -4.99
CA TRP A 86 -2.58 14.41 -5.34
C TRP A 86 -2.07 13.86 -6.66
N SER A 87 -2.03 14.71 -7.70
CA SER A 87 -1.54 14.34 -9.02
C SER A 87 -0.87 15.49 -9.75
N LEU A 88 0.00 15.12 -10.67
CA LEU A 88 0.65 16.02 -11.62
C LEU A 88 0.19 15.65 -13.03
N SER A 89 0.12 16.63 -13.92
CA SER A 89 0.01 16.36 -15.35
C SER A 89 1.28 15.68 -15.89
N TYR A 90 1.21 15.14 -17.10
CA TYR A 90 2.33 14.41 -17.71
C TYR A 90 3.65 15.22 -17.77
N ASP A 91 3.56 16.56 -17.86
CA ASP A 91 4.71 17.48 -17.91
C ASP A 91 5.21 17.94 -16.51
N GLY A 92 4.62 17.41 -15.44
CA GLY A 92 5.03 17.66 -14.06
C GLY A 92 4.43 18.92 -13.42
N LYS A 93 3.44 19.56 -14.04
CA LYS A 93 2.68 20.64 -13.38
C LYS A 93 1.58 20.07 -12.48
N PRO A 94 1.26 20.72 -11.34
CA PRO A 94 0.14 20.30 -10.50
C PRO A 94 -1.18 20.25 -11.29
N SER A 95 -1.82 19.08 -11.27
CA SER A 95 -3.12 18.83 -11.91
C SER A 95 -4.23 18.84 -10.86
N ASP A 96 -3.99 18.14 -9.75
CA ASP A 96 -4.86 18.11 -8.58
C ASP A 96 -4.07 18.45 -7.32
N THR A 97 -4.33 19.63 -6.78
CA THR A 97 -3.57 20.20 -5.65
C THR A 97 -4.13 19.84 -4.29
N SER A 98 -5.19 19.03 -4.21
CA SER A 98 -5.73 18.62 -2.92
C SER A 98 -4.70 17.81 -2.13
N LYS A 99 -4.78 17.87 -0.80
CA LYS A 99 -3.89 17.13 0.09
C LYS A 99 -4.68 15.99 0.70
N HIS A 100 -4.19 14.77 0.50
CA HIS A 100 -4.81 13.60 1.08
C HIS A 100 -3.81 12.86 1.98
N ALA A 101 -4.19 12.55 3.22
CA ALA A 101 -3.32 11.91 4.21
C ALA A 101 -2.71 10.58 3.71
N TYR A 102 -3.51 9.74 3.05
CA TYR A 102 -3.04 8.56 2.31
C TYR A 102 -1.89 8.85 1.32
N CYS A 103 -2.03 9.90 0.50
CA CYS A 103 -0.99 10.30 -0.46
C CYS A 103 0.29 10.76 0.26
N GLN A 104 0.13 11.53 1.35
CA GLN A 104 1.25 11.96 2.18
C GLN A 104 1.99 10.79 2.82
N ALA A 105 1.25 9.80 3.33
CA ALA A 105 1.80 8.60 3.96
C ALA A 105 2.70 7.83 2.99
N PHE A 106 2.24 7.58 1.75
CA PHE A 106 3.08 6.94 0.73
C PHE A 106 4.34 7.75 0.40
N ALA A 107 4.27 9.09 0.38
CA ALA A 107 5.45 9.92 0.18
C ALA A 107 6.45 9.76 1.34
N VAL A 108 6.00 9.78 2.61
CA VAL A 108 6.85 9.52 3.78
C VAL A 108 7.50 8.13 3.68
N TYR A 109 6.73 7.11 3.34
CA TYR A 109 7.22 5.74 3.23
C TYR A 109 8.31 5.60 2.15
N ALA A 110 8.07 6.19 0.99
CA ALA A 110 9.00 6.16 -0.14
C ALA A 110 10.28 6.95 0.14
N LEU A 111 10.16 8.16 0.70
CA LEU A 111 11.32 9.00 1.08
C LEU A 111 12.16 8.33 2.18
N SER A 112 11.51 7.64 3.13
CA SER A 112 12.21 6.89 4.17
C SER A 112 13.03 5.72 3.60
N SER A 113 12.46 4.96 2.65
CA SER A 113 13.18 3.89 1.94
C SER A 113 14.34 4.45 1.11
N TYR A 114 14.12 5.56 0.39
CA TYR A 114 15.16 6.20 -0.40
C TYR A 114 16.31 6.73 0.47
N TYR A 115 16.01 7.32 1.64
CA TYR A 115 17.02 7.69 2.61
C TYR A 115 17.82 6.47 3.10
N ARG A 116 17.17 5.34 3.45
CA ARG A 116 17.91 4.11 3.82
C ARG A 116 18.86 3.63 2.72
N LEU A 117 18.47 3.76 1.44
CA LEU A 117 19.32 3.41 0.31
C LEU A 117 20.52 4.34 0.11
N THR A 118 20.33 5.65 0.36
CA THR A 118 21.27 6.69 -0.13
C THR A 118 21.99 7.46 0.96
N GLY A 119 21.41 7.59 2.15
CA GLY A 119 21.82 8.55 3.17
C GLY A 119 21.54 10.01 2.80
N ASP A 120 20.66 10.28 1.82
CA ASP A 120 20.33 11.66 1.43
C ASP A 120 19.50 12.37 2.52
N GLU A 121 20.17 13.20 3.31
CA GLU A 121 19.56 14.01 4.37
C GLU A 121 18.45 14.94 3.86
N LYS A 122 18.46 15.33 2.58
CA LYS A 122 17.36 16.11 2.00
C LYS A 122 16.08 15.28 1.94
N ALA A 123 16.17 14.02 1.50
CA ALA A 123 15.03 13.11 1.46
C ALA A 123 14.47 12.85 2.87
N LEU A 124 15.35 12.71 3.86
CA LEU A 124 14.95 12.58 5.26
C LEU A 124 14.23 13.83 5.79
N GLY A 125 14.77 15.02 5.50
CA GLY A 125 14.13 16.29 5.87
C GLY A 125 12.76 16.48 5.23
N GLU A 126 12.60 16.06 3.97
CA GLU A 126 11.30 16.05 3.28
C GLU A 126 10.33 15.06 3.92
N ALA A 127 10.77 13.85 4.29
CA ALA A 127 9.95 12.87 5.00
C ALA A 127 9.45 13.40 6.36
N PHE A 128 10.34 13.99 7.17
CA PHE A 128 9.95 14.58 8.45
C PHE A 128 9.04 15.79 8.30
N SER A 129 9.23 16.62 7.26
CA SER A 129 8.34 17.74 6.98
C SER A 129 6.90 17.29 6.70
N ILE A 130 6.74 16.20 5.93
CA ILE A 130 5.43 15.61 5.62
C ILE A 130 4.85 14.90 6.86
N TYR A 131 5.68 14.18 7.62
CA TYR A 131 5.29 13.58 8.91
C TYR A 131 4.73 14.62 9.88
N SER A 132 5.40 15.77 10.03
CA SER A 132 4.93 16.85 10.91
C SER A 132 3.56 17.38 10.47
N LEU A 133 3.30 17.50 9.15
CA LEU A 133 2.00 17.92 8.62
C LEU A 133 0.90 16.87 8.87
N LEU A 134 1.21 15.58 8.75
CA LEU A 134 0.27 14.51 9.14
C LEU A 134 -0.09 14.62 10.63
N GLU A 135 0.89 14.85 11.50
CA GLU A 135 0.64 14.98 12.95
C GLU A 135 -0.04 16.29 13.36
N SER A 136 0.20 17.39 12.66
CA SER A 136 -0.32 18.72 13.03
C SER A 136 -1.65 19.06 12.35
N SER A 137 -1.83 18.65 11.10
CA SER A 137 -2.95 19.07 10.25
C SER A 137 -3.95 17.95 10.04
N CYS A 138 -3.49 16.69 9.92
CA CYS A 138 -4.38 15.57 9.67
C CYS A 138 -4.95 14.94 10.95
N ARG A 139 -4.24 15.03 12.07
CA ARG A 139 -4.66 14.39 13.32
C ARG A 139 -5.54 15.30 14.18
N ASP A 140 -6.68 14.80 14.60
CA ASP A 140 -7.51 15.42 15.63
C ASP A 140 -7.44 14.64 16.97
N GLY A 141 -8.35 14.93 17.90
CA GLY A 141 -8.39 14.25 19.20
C GLY A 141 -8.82 12.77 19.14
N ILE A 142 -9.31 12.30 17.97
CA ILE A 142 -9.89 10.97 17.79
C ILE A 142 -9.01 10.10 16.89
N GLY A 143 -8.47 10.66 15.80
CA GLY A 143 -7.62 9.94 14.84
C GLY A 143 -7.17 10.83 13.70
N TYR A 144 -6.97 10.25 12.51
CA TYR A 144 -6.54 11.00 11.31
C TYR A 144 -7.73 11.27 10.39
N LEU A 145 -7.87 12.53 9.99
CA LEU A 145 -8.72 13.00 8.91
C LEU A 145 -7.98 12.82 7.59
N GLU A 146 -8.71 12.82 6.47
CA GLU A 146 -8.18 12.27 5.23
C GLU A 146 -7.96 13.29 4.12
N ASN A 147 -8.98 14.06 3.77
CA ASN A 147 -8.93 14.96 2.63
C ASN A 147 -8.92 16.44 3.06
N PHE A 148 -8.17 17.24 2.31
CA PHE A 148 -7.94 18.65 2.57
C PHE A 148 -7.76 19.41 1.26
N HIS A 149 -8.12 20.69 1.26
CA HIS A 149 -7.71 21.60 0.21
C HIS A 149 -6.19 21.85 0.25
N CYS A 150 -5.65 22.56 -0.75
CA CYS A 150 -4.20 22.75 -0.89
C CYS A 150 -3.53 23.40 0.34
N ASP A 151 -4.28 24.22 1.08
CA ASP A 151 -3.87 24.98 2.26
C ASP A 151 -4.11 24.24 3.59
N TRP A 152 -4.40 22.94 3.54
CA TRP A 152 -4.71 22.09 4.70
C TRP A 152 -6.02 22.41 5.43
N THR A 153 -6.92 23.19 4.82
CA THR A 153 -8.28 23.28 5.33
C THR A 153 -9.01 21.93 5.08
N PRO A 154 -9.65 21.33 6.09
CA PRO A 154 -10.32 20.03 5.92
C PRO A 154 -11.42 20.08 4.86
N ASP A 155 -11.41 19.10 3.96
CA ASP A 155 -12.42 18.91 2.93
C ASP A 155 -13.29 17.70 3.32
N PRO A 156 -14.61 17.88 3.54
CA PRO A 156 -15.48 16.77 3.93
C PRO A 156 -15.73 15.77 2.80
N ASP A 157 -15.40 16.08 1.55
CA ASP A 157 -15.51 15.13 0.44
C ASP A 157 -14.33 14.16 0.45
N ASN A 158 -14.55 12.93 0.93
CA ASN A 158 -13.57 11.85 0.89
C ASN A 158 -13.97 10.75 -0.11
N SER A 159 -14.68 11.12 -1.18
CA SER A 159 -15.20 10.16 -2.17
C SER A 159 -14.11 9.33 -2.86
N ARG A 160 -12.86 9.81 -2.91
CA ARG A 160 -11.73 9.10 -3.56
C ARG A 160 -11.32 7.81 -2.86
N LEU A 161 -11.44 7.76 -1.53
CA LEU A 161 -11.18 6.57 -0.73
C LEU A 161 -12.44 5.99 -0.12
N SER A 162 -13.62 6.50 -0.48
CA SER A 162 -14.88 5.90 -0.08
C SER A 162 -15.36 4.88 -1.11
N GLY A 163 -16.02 3.81 -0.65
CA GLY A 163 -16.63 2.78 -1.48
C GLY A 163 -18.15 2.71 -1.32
N HIS A 164 -18.83 2.02 -2.22
CA HIS A 164 -20.27 1.70 -2.11
C HIS A 164 -21.21 2.89 -1.83
N GLY A 165 -20.85 4.09 -2.32
CA GLY A 165 -21.71 5.28 -2.26
C GLY A 165 -21.80 5.96 -0.89
N VAL A 166 -20.94 5.62 0.07
CA VAL A 166 -20.80 6.40 1.31
C VAL A 166 -19.74 7.48 1.15
N ASN A 167 -19.77 8.49 2.01
CA ASN A 167 -18.69 9.45 2.17
C ASN A 167 -18.09 9.26 3.57
N ALA A 168 -16.97 8.53 3.64
CA ALA A 168 -16.33 8.14 4.88
C ALA A 168 -15.45 9.27 5.42
N TYR A 169 -15.65 9.68 6.67
CA TYR A 169 -14.77 10.66 7.32
C TYR A 169 -13.39 10.08 7.64
N ARG A 170 -13.35 8.77 7.89
CA ARG A 170 -12.13 8.01 8.13
C ARG A 170 -12.27 6.63 7.49
N THR A 171 -11.15 6.07 7.12
CA THR A 171 -11.00 4.76 6.52
C THR A 171 -9.89 4.03 7.25
N MET A 172 -10.06 2.72 7.36
CA MET A 172 -8.98 1.87 7.85
C MET A 172 -7.75 2.00 6.93
N ASN A 173 -7.98 2.06 5.61
CA ASN A 173 -6.93 2.12 4.59
C ASN A 173 -5.95 3.28 4.83
N THR A 174 -6.45 4.50 5.03
CA THR A 174 -5.57 5.65 5.34
C THR A 174 -4.81 5.46 6.65
N LEU A 175 -5.46 4.96 7.71
CA LEU A 175 -4.80 4.73 8.99
C LEU A 175 -3.69 3.67 8.90
N LEU A 176 -3.95 2.57 8.17
CA LEU A 176 -3.01 1.49 7.93
C LEU A 176 -1.75 1.99 7.22
N HIS A 177 -1.90 2.80 6.17
CA HIS A 177 -0.73 3.28 5.43
C HIS A 177 -0.01 4.45 6.12
N ILE A 178 -0.67 5.24 6.98
CA ILE A 178 0.06 6.14 7.88
C ILE A 178 0.92 5.32 8.85
N PHE A 179 0.39 4.22 9.39
CA PHE A 179 1.17 3.31 10.25
C PHE A 179 2.35 2.67 9.50
N GLU A 180 2.12 2.21 8.27
CA GLU A 180 3.18 1.68 7.42
C GLU A 180 4.29 2.71 7.17
N ALA A 181 3.90 3.93 6.80
CA ALA A 181 4.82 5.02 6.55
C ALA A 181 5.67 5.35 7.78
N TYR A 182 5.03 5.41 8.95
CA TYR A 182 5.72 5.69 10.20
C TYR A 182 6.62 4.53 10.61
N SER A 183 6.24 3.28 10.34
CA SER A 183 7.11 2.11 10.53
C SER A 183 8.36 2.21 9.66
N GLY A 184 8.22 2.62 8.39
CA GLY A 184 9.35 2.88 7.50
C GLY A 184 10.26 4.02 7.95
N LEU A 185 9.68 5.13 8.42
CA LEU A 185 10.42 6.28 8.95
C LEU A 185 11.13 5.94 10.26
N TYR A 186 10.49 5.17 11.13
CA TYR A 186 11.11 4.67 12.37
C TYR A 186 12.26 3.72 12.06
N GLN A 187 12.10 2.78 11.14
CA GLN A 187 13.18 1.89 10.71
C GLN A 187 14.38 2.67 10.15
N ALA A 188 14.14 3.81 9.51
CA ALA A 188 15.20 4.68 8.99
C ALA A 188 15.93 5.48 10.08
N THR A 189 15.31 5.77 11.22
CA THR A 189 15.77 6.84 12.13
C THR A 189 15.86 6.46 13.61
N GLY A 190 15.09 5.47 14.07
CA GLY A 190 14.90 5.17 15.49
C GLY A 190 14.18 6.27 16.28
N SER A 191 13.49 7.21 15.61
CA SER A 191 12.86 8.37 16.26
C SER A 191 11.77 7.95 17.26
N GLN A 192 11.95 8.33 18.52
CA GLN A 192 10.98 8.00 19.58
C GLN A 192 9.65 8.75 19.46
N GLU A 193 9.64 9.90 18.78
CA GLU A 193 8.40 10.62 18.46
C GLU A 193 7.56 9.84 17.44
N VAL A 194 8.21 9.30 16.41
CA VAL A 194 7.57 8.44 15.42
C VAL A 194 7.08 7.15 16.08
N ALA A 195 7.90 6.53 16.95
CA ALA A 195 7.49 5.35 17.72
C ALA A 195 6.26 5.62 18.60
N SER A 196 6.16 6.79 19.21
CA SER A 196 5.00 7.21 20.00
C SER A 196 3.74 7.35 19.13
N SER A 197 3.91 7.87 17.91
CA SER A 197 2.84 7.99 16.92
C SER A 197 2.36 6.62 16.42
N MET A 198 3.28 5.68 16.18
CA MET A 198 2.98 4.30 15.83
C MET A 198 2.17 3.58 16.93
N ARG A 199 2.59 3.69 18.21
CA ARG A 199 1.84 3.11 19.34
C ARG A 199 0.41 3.66 19.41
N ARG A 200 0.25 4.97 19.21
CA ARG A 200 -1.08 5.61 19.15
C ARG A 200 -1.93 5.05 18.02
N ILE A 201 -1.38 4.89 16.82
CA ILE A 201 -2.12 4.32 15.69
C ILE A 201 -2.52 2.88 15.98
N LEU A 202 -1.62 2.04 16.49
CA LEU A 202 -1.97 0.66 16.87
C LEU A 202 -3.06 0.61 17.95
N GLY A 203 -3.04 1.53 18.92
CA GLY A 203 -4.12 1.69 19.89
C GLY A 203 -5.47 1.99 19.22
N ILE A 204 -5.50 2.99 18.31
CA ILE A 204 -6.71 3.30 17.54
C ILE A 204 -7.15 2.07 16.72
N TYR A 205 -6.20 1.39 16.08
CA TYR A 205 -6.48 0.23 15.24
C TYR A 205 -7.19 -0.88 16.04
N LEU A 206 -6.61 -1.26 17.18
CA LEU A 206 -7.13 -2.33 18.02
C LEU A 206 -8.47 -1.97 18.70
N ASP A 207 -8.64 -0.70 19.07
CA ASP A 207 -9.79 -0.27 19.86
C ASP A 207 -10.98 0.20 19.00
N ARG A 208 -10.73 0.57 17.72
CA ARG A 208 -11.74 1.22 16.85
C ARG A 208 -11.88 0.60 15.47
N VAL A 209 -10.81 0.06 14.89
CA VAL A 209 -10.82 -0.46 13.53
C VAL A 209 -11.06 -1.96 13.51
N TYR A 210 -10.33 -2.70 14.33
CA TYR A 210 -10.50 -4.13 14.49
C TYR A 210 -11.79 -4.43 15.27
N SER A 211 -12.59 -5.35 14.75
CA SER A 211 -13.79 -5.89 15.39
C SER A 211 -13.52 -7.29 15.92
N PRO A 212 -13.32 -7.47 17.26
CA PRO A 212 -13.09 -8.79 17.84
C PRO A 212 -14.26 -9.76 17.65
N GLU A 213 -15.49 -9.25 17.62
CA GLU A 213 -16.70 -10.06 17.41
C GLU A 213 -16.75 -10.65 16.00
N LYS A 214 -16.44 -9.83 14.99
CA LYS A 214 -16.47 -10.25 13.58
C LYS A 214 -15.15 -10.85 13.10
N ARG A 215 -14.07 -10.74 13.89
CA ARG A 215 -12.70 -11.16 13.55
C ARG A 215 -12.19 -10.57 12.23
N ARG A 216 -12.54 -9.30 11.98
CA ARG A 216 -12.14 -8.52 10.80
C ARG A 216 -11.98 -7.06 11.18
N GLU A 217 -11.43 -6.27 10.28
CA GLU A 217 -11.50 -4.81 10.38
C GLU A 217 -12.81 -4.26 9.81
N GLU A 218 -13.21 -3.10 10.33
CA GLU A 218 -14.24 -2.26 9.73
C GLU A 218 -13.55 -1.28 8.76
N VAL A 219 -14.18 -0.99 7.61
CA VAL A 219 -13.48 -0.34 6.49
C VAL A 219 -13.72 1.17 6.42
N PHE A 220 -14.99 1.60 6.53
CA PHE A 220 -15.43 2.99 6.35
C PHE A 220 -16.13 3.49 7.60
N PHE A 221 -15.76 4.68 8.06
CA PHE A 221 -16.23 5.22 9.32
C PHE A 221 -16.77 6.64 9.21
N ASP A 222 -17.67 6.97 10.14
CA ASP A 222 -17.97 8.36 10.48
C ASP A 222 -16.80 9.03 11.22
N ARG A 223 -16.99 10.28 11.65
CA ARG A 223 -15.95 11.06 12.35
C ARG A 223 -15.45 10.41 13.65
N ASN A 224 -16.26 9.56 14.29
CA ASN A 224 -16.04 8.97 15.60
C ASN A 224 -15.65 7.48 15.55
N TYR A 225 -15.26 6.97 14.38
CA TYR A 225 -15.00 5.53 14.16
C TYR A 225 -16.24 4.65 14.37
N VAL A 226 -17.44 5.13 14.06
CA VAL A 226 -18.61 4.26 13.89
C VAL A 226 -18.60 3.72 12.46
N SER A 227 -18.58 2.40 12.30
CA SER A 227 -18.61 1.75 10.99
C SER A 227 -19.90 2.13 10.23
N LEU A 228 -19.74 2.50 8.97
CA LEU A 228 -20.82 2.95 8.09
C LEU A 228 -21.46 1.81 7.30
N LEU A 229 -20.70 0.74 7.05
CA LEU A 229 -21.08 -0.35 6.15
C LEU A 229 -20.69 -1.70 6.73
N ASP A 230 -21.53 -2.70 6.48
CA ASP A 230 -21.19 -4.09 6.78
C ASP A 230 -20.42 -4.70 5.61
N ILE A 231 -19.14 -4.34 5.52
CA ILE A 231 -18.22 -4.78 4.48
C ILE A 231 -16.98 -5.44 5.08
N THR A 232 -16.50 -6.51 4.44
CA THR A 232 -15.16 -7.07 4.65
C THR A 232 -14.35 -6.85 3.37
N SER A 233 -13.15 -6.28 3.47
CA SER A 233 -12.19 -6.29 2.37
C SER A 233 -11.11 -7.31 2.71
N TYR A 234 -11.19 -8.51 2.14
CA TYR A 234 -10.33 -9.63 2.56
C TYR A 234 -8.85 -9.36 2.30
N GLY A 235 -8.53 -8.61 1.24
CA GLY A 235 -7.18 -8.16 0.96
C GLY A 235 -6.62 -7.22 2.02
N HIS A 236 -7.42 -6.28 2.51
CA HIS A 236 -6.97 -5.40 3.57
C HIS A 236 -6.92 -6.14 4.92
N ASP A 237 -7.89 -6.99 5.26
CA ASP A 237 -7.84 -7.82 6.47
C ASP A 237 -6.51 -8.62 6.56
N ILE A 238 -6.11 -9.25 5.45
CA ILE A 238 -4.88 -10.06 5.40
C ILE A 238 -3.62 -9.20 5.31
N GLU A 239 -3.62 -8.06 4.60
CA GLU A 239 -2.53 -7.08 4.59
C GLU A 239 -2.28 -6.53 6.01
N SER A 240 -3.34 -6.03 6.64
CA SER A 240 -3.34 -5.54 8.00
C SER A 240 -2.76 -6.57 8.95
N SER A 241 -3.18 -7.83 8.85
CA SER A 241 -2.73 -8.90 9.75
C SER A 241 -1.20 -9.01 9.86
N TRP A 242 -0.45 -8.88 8.77
CA TRP A 242 1.00 -8.98 8.84
C TRP A 242 1.67 -7.61 9.01
N LEU A 243 1.09 -6.54 8.46
CA LEU A 243 1.68 -5.21 8.49
C LEU A 243 1.67 -4.63 9.91
N ILE A 244 0.56 -4.74 10.64
CA ILE A 244 0.48 -4.24 12.02
C ILE A 244 1.38 -5.04 12.96
N GLU A 245 1.52 -6.35 12.71
CA GLU A 245 2.39 -7.23 13.48
C GLU A 245 3.87 -6.92 13.21
N TRP A 246 4.23 -6.72 11.94
CA TRP A 246 5.57 -6.25 11.56
C TRP A 246 5.91 -4.93 12.22
N GLY A 247 5.06 -3.90 12.09
CA GLY A 247 5.32 -2.59 12.67
C GLY A 247 5.36 -2.61 14.20
N ALA A 248 4.52 -3.42 14.86
CA ALA A 248 4.56 -3.60 16.31
C ALA A 248 5.87 -4.25 16.78
N SER A 249 6.42 -5.18 16.01
CA SER A 249 7.70 -5.83 16.33
C SER A 249 8.88 -4.85 16.39
N LEU A 250 8.76 -3.68 15.75
CA LEU A 250 9.77 -2.61 15.82
C LEU A 250 9.77 -1.85 17.16
N LEU A 251 8.69 -1.94 17.95
CA LEU A 251 8.42 -1.03 19.07
C LEU A 251 8.88 -1.52 20.45
N GLU A 252 9.57 -2.65 20.55
CA GLU A 252 10.04 -3.28 21.81
C GLU A 252 8.97 -3.28 22.94
N ASP A 253 7.69 -3.39 22.55
CA ASP A 253 6.54 -3.32 23.45
C ASP A 253 5.82 -4.67 23.46
N ALA A 254 6.15 -5.50 24.45
CA ALA A 254 5.69 -6.89 24.52
C ALA A 254 4.17 -7.01 24.73
N GLU A 255 3.57 -6.10 25.50
CA GLU A 255 2.13 -6.10 25.75
C GLU A 255 1.36 -5.71 24.48
N LEU A 256 1.77 -4.62 23.83
CA LEU A 256 1.18 -4.20 22.57
C LEU A 256 1.35 -5.27 21.50
N SER A 257 2.55 -5.84 21.38
CA SER A 257 2.84 -6.92 20.42
C SER A 257 1.94 -8.14 20.65
N SER A 258 1.68 -8.52 21.89
CA SER A 258 0.78 -9.64 22.20
C SER A 258 -0.67 -9.35 21.78
N ARG A 259 -1.18 -8.14 22.06
CA ARG A 259 -2.53 -7.74 21.64
C ARG A 259 -2.66 -7.69 20.11
N VAL A 260 -1.67 -7.11 19.44
CA VAL A 260 -1.60 -7.03 17.99
C VAL A 260 -1.57 -8.42 17.37
N SER A 261 -0.74 -9.32 17.91
CA SER A 261 -0.58 -10.68 17.41
C SER A 261 -1.88 -11.48 17.47
N ALA A 262 -2.65 -11.33 18.56
CA ALA A 262 -3.95 -11.97 18.72
C ALA A 262 -4.99 -11.48 17.69
N ALA A 263 -5.08 -10.17 17.49
CA ALA A 263 -5.96 -9.58 16.47
C ALA A 263 -5.56 -10.01 15.05
N SER A 264 -4.26 -9.99 14.76
CA SER A 264 -3.68 -10.37 13.48
C SER A 264 -3.99 -11.82 13.13
N SER A 265 -3.78 -12.76 14.07
CA SER A 265 -4.16 -14.17 13.86
C SER A 265 -5.65 -14.33 13.63
N ALA A 266 -6.50 -13.64 14.39
CA ALA A 266 -7.95 -13.74 14.21
C ALA A 266 -8.39 -13.28 12.81
N MET A 267 -7.83 -12.18 12.29
CA MET A 267 -8.09 -11.70 10.93
C MET A 267 -7.60 -12.69 9.88
N ALA A 268 -6.35 -13.18 9.99
CA ALA A 268 -5.80 -14.14 9.03
C ALA A 268 -6.63 -15.44 8.97
N TRP A 269 -7.07 -15.96 10.12
CA TRP A 269 -7.94 -17.14 10.16
C TRP A 269 -9.34 -16.86 9.63
N ASN A 270 -9.89 -15.67 9.86
CA ASN A 270 -11.18 -15.29 9.29
C ASN A 270 -11.12 -15.22 7.75
N VAL A 271 -10.03 -14.67 7.18
CA VAL A 271 -9.78 -14.68 5.74
C VAL A 271 -9.63 -16.11 5.20
N TYR A 272 -8.88 -16.98 5.91
CA TYR A 272 -8.77 -18.39 5.55
C TYR A 272 -10.14 -19.11 5.54
N GLU A 273 -10.99 -18.82 6.52
CA GLU A 273 -12.29 -19.50 6.68
C GLU A 273 -13.34 -19.00 5.66
N GLU A 274 -13.38 -17.70 5.39
CA GLU A 274 -14.45 -17.07 4.59
C GLU A 274 -14.08 -16.87 3.11
N ALA A 275 -12.80 -16.60 2.81
CA ALA A 275 -12.39 -16.11 1.49
C ALA A 275 -11.50 -17.08 0.70
N TYR A 276 -10.73 -17.93 1.38
CA TYR A 276 -9.82 -18.86 0.71
C TYR A 276 -10.58 -19.97 -0.05
N ASP A 277 -10.31 -20.07 -1.34
CA ASP A 277 -10.85 -21.09 -2.24
C ASP A 277 -9.84 -22.23 -2.42
N ALA A 278 -10.34 -23.48 -2.52
CA ALA A 278 -9.50 -24.66 -2.71
C ALA A 278 -8.70 -24.64 -4.04
N ARG A 279 -9.09 -23.80 -5.00
CA ARG A 279 -8.32 -23.53 -6.23
C ARG A 279 -7.05 -22.70 -5.99
N GLY A 280 -6.89 -22.12 -4.80
CA GLY A 280 -5.70 -21.38 -4.39
C GLY A 280 -5.79 -19.88 -4.69
N PHE A 281 -6.85 -19.21 -4.28
CA PHE A 281 -6.97 -17.75 -4.30
C PHE A 281 -7.84 -17.31 -3.13
N ILE A 282 -7.91 -16.00 -2.86
CA ILE A 282 -8.91 -15.45 -1.92
C ILE A 282 -9.93 -14.55 -2.65
N ALA A 283 -11.17 -14.51 -2.16
CA ALA A 283 -12.16 -13.54 -2.66
C ALA A 283 -11.71 -12.09 -2.39
N ASN A 284 -12.21 -11.13 -3.18
CA ASN A 284 -11.86 -9.71 -3.03
C ASN A 284 -12.51 -9.09 -1.77
N GLU A 285 -13.84 -9.17 -1.69
CA GLU A 285 -14.62 -8.52 -0.64
C GLU A 285 -15.95 -9.22 -0.39
N LYS A 286 -16.60 -8.85 0.71
CA LYS A 286 -17.95 -9.27 1.08
C LYS A 286 -18.77 -8.07 1.53
N TYR A 287 -19.92 -7.85 0.90
CA TYR A 287 -20.87 -6.80 1.25
C TYR A 287 -22.19 -7.43 1.71
N GLY A 288 -22.50 -7.35 3.00
CA GLY A 288 -23.54 -8.15 3.62
C GLY A 288 -23.27 -9.65 3.41
N ASP A 289 -24.21 -10.35 2.75
CA ASP A 289 -24.06 -11.77 2.41
C ASP A 289 -23.44 -12.03 1.02
N ASN A 290 -23.19 -10.97 0.23
CA ASN A 290 -22.69 -11.10 -1.14
C ASN A 290 -21.17 -11.07 -1.16
N ILE A 291 -20.54 -12.15 -1.62
CA ILE A 291 -19.09 -12.25 -1.78
C ILE A 291 -18.72 -11.92 -3.23
N ASP A 292 -17.89 -10.90 -3.43
CA ASP A 292 -17.21 -10.64 -4.69
C ASP A 292 -16.02 -11.59 -4.84
N ARG A 293 -16.17 -12.54 -5.77
CA ARG A 293 -15.16 -13.57 -6.07
C ARG A 293 -14.20 -13.17 -7.19
N SER A 294 -14.21 -11.90 -7.61
CA SER A 294 -13.14 -11.35 -8.44
C SER A 294 -11.81 -11.55 -7.73
N ARG A 295 -10.77 -11.96 -8.47
CA ARG A 295 -9.41 -12.04 -7.91
C ARG A 295 -8.69 -10.79 -8.34
N ILE A 296 -8.20 -10.02 -7.39
CA ILE A 296 -7.50 -8.75 -7.63
C ILE A 296 -6.03 -8.91 -7.27
N TRP A 297 -5.09 -8.41 -8.09
CA TRP A 297 -3.67 -8.80 -7.93
C TRP A 297 -3.12 -8.49 -6.54
N TRP A 298 -3.51 -7.35 -5.97
CA TRP A 298 -2.92 -6.87 -4.73
C TRP A 298 -3.45 -7.69 -3.57
N VAL A 299 -4.74 -8.02 -3.60
CA VAL A 299 -5.39 -8.93 -2.65
C VAL A 299 -4.65 -10.27 -2.58
N GLU A 300 -4.39 -10.88 -3.74
CA GLU A 300 -3.66 -12.14 -3.79
C GLU A 300 -2.20 -12.01 -3.34
N ALA A 301 -1.54 -10.89 -3.67
CA ALA A 301 -0.17 -10.66 -3.24
C ALA A 301 -0.08 -10.59 -1.70
N GLU A 302 -0.95 -9.81 -1.08
CA GLU A 302 -1.03 -9.65 0.38
C GLU A 302 -1.46 -10.95 1.07
N ALA A 303 -2.31 -11.76 0.44
CA ALA A 303 -2.71 -13.05 0.98
C ALA A 303 -1.53 -14.02 1.15
N VAL A 304 -0.60 -14.04 0.19
CA VAL A 304 0.64 -14.83 0.33
C VAL A 304 1.45 -14.32 1.52
N GLU A 305 1.58 -13.00 1.69
CA GLU A 305 2.34 -12.41 2.80
C GLU A 305 1.71 -12.72 4.16
N GLY A 306 0.40 -12.47 4.31
CA GLY A 306 -0.31 -12.69 5.57
C GLY A 306 -0.37 -14.15 6.00
N PHE A 307 -0.60 -15.08 5.08
CA PHE A 307 -0.59 -16.50 5.42
C PHE A 307 0.81 -17.03 5.74
N LEU A 308 1.87 -16.53 5.10
CA LEU A 308 3.24 -16.88 5.50
C LEU A 308 3.60 -16.32 6.87
N ASN A 309 3.19 -15.08 7.17
CA ASN A 309 3.36 -14.49 8.50
C ASN A 309 2.65 -15.33 9.58
N GLU A 310 1.38 -15.70 9.37
CA GLU A 310 0.64 -16.55 10.31
C GLU A 310 1.27 -17.95 10.46
N TYR A 311 1.79 -18.54 9.37
CA TYR A 311 2.52 -19.81 9.45
C TYR A 311 3.76 -19.71 10.34
N ARG A 312 4.57 -18.66 10.17
CA ARG A 312 5.81 -18.48 10.95
C ARG A 312 5.55 -18.33 12.43
N LYS A 313 4.47 -17.63 12.76
CA LYS A 313 4.03 -17.42 14.13
C LYS A 313 3.46 -18.69 14.77
N SER A 314 2.53 -19.36 14.08
CA SER A 314 1.73 -20.46 14.66
C SER A 314 2.31 -21.85 14.40
N GLY A 315 3.17 -22.01 13.39
CA GLY A 315 3.59 -23.31 12.85
C GLY A 315 2.48 -24.07 12.11
N ASN A 316 1.33 -23.47 11.85
CA ASN A 316 0.19 -24.16 11.25
C ASN A 316 0.35 -24.35 9.74
N GLU A 317 0.58 -25.59 9.31
CA GLU A 317 0.85 -25.92 7.90
C GLU A 317 -0.29 -25.52 6.94
N LYS A 318 -1.53 -25.35 7.40
CA LYS A 318 -2.64 -24.87 6.53
C LYS A 318 -2.35 -23.50 5.94
N CYS A 319 -1.76 -22.59 6.72
CA CYS A 319 -1.44 -21.24 6.26
C CYS A 319 -0.33 -21.29 5.19
N LYS A 320 0.69 -22.12 5.40
CA LYS A 320 1.74 -22.34 4.40
C LYS A 320 1.19 -22.97 3.12
N GLU A 321 0.32 -23.97 3.23
CA GLU A 321 -0.34 -24.60 2.09
C GLU A 321 -1.16 -23.58 1.28
N ALA A 322 -1.92 -22.71 1.95
CA ALA A 322 -2.66 -21.62 1.32
C ALA A 322 -1.72 -20.61 0.64
N ALA A 323 -0.67 -20.14 1.30
CA ALA A 323 0.30 -19.23 0.69
C ALA A 323 0.95 -19.83 -0.57
N VAL A 324 1.32 -21.11 -0.52
CA VAL A 324 1.93 -21.82 -1.66
C VAL A 324 0.93 -22.03 -2.79
N SER A 325 -0.33 -22.35 -2.50
CA SER A 325 -1.37 -22.52 -3.52
C SER A 325 -1.69 -21.18 -4.20
N ILE A 326 -1.83 -20.09 -3.43
CA ILE A 326 -2.05 -18.73 -3.94
C ILE A 326 -0.88 -18.28 -4.80
N TRP A 327 0.35 -18.49 -4.35
CA TRP A 327 1.52 -18.19 -5.17
C TRP A 327 1.55 -18.97 -6.50
N ARG A 328 1.08 -20.22 -6.52
CA ARG A 328 0.94 -20.99 -7.76
C ARG A 328 -0.14 -20.40 -8.66
N TYR A 329 -1.28 -20.04 -8.11
CA TYR A 329 -2.38 -19.42 -8.84
C TYR A 329 -1.99 -18.08 -9.46
N ILE A 330 -1.32 -17.21 -8.70
CA ILE A 330 -0.75 -15.95 -9.19
C ILE A 330 0.13 -16.19 -10.43
N LYS A 331 1.06 -17.13 -10.36
CA LYS A 331 1.96 -17.44 -11.48
C LYS A 331 1.22 -17.94 -12.73
N GLU A 332 0.11 -18.65 -12.55
CA GLU A 332 -0.63 -19.23 -13.67
C GLU A 332 -1.58 -18.21 -14.30
N HIS A 333 -2.29 -17.43 -13.48
CA HIS A 333 -3.44 -16.63 -13.93
C HIS A 333 -3.21 -15.12 -13.92
N PHE A 334 -2.38 -14.60 -13.02
CA PHE A 334 -2.10 -13.15 -12.96
C PHE A 334 -0.96 -12.72 -13.85
N VAL A 335 0.08 -13.55 -13.98
CA VAL A 335 1.25 -13.18 -14.79
C VAL A 335 0.88 -13.16 -16.26
N ASP A 336 0.89 -11.97 -16.85
CA ASP A 336 0.65 -11.78 -18.26
C ASP A 336 1.89 -12.21 -19.06
N ARG A 337 1.71 -13.24 -19.89
CA ARG A 337 2.80 -13.83 -20.69
C ARG A 337 3.08 -13.04 -21.98
N ARG A 338 2.31 -11.99 -22.27
CA ARG A 338 2.56 -11.10 -23.42
C ARG A 338 3.87 -10.33 -23.20
N ASN A 339 4.64 -10.18 -24.28
CA ASN A 339 5.91 -9.47 -24.21
C ASN A 339 5.70 -8.00 -23.81
N GLY A 340 6.48 -7.52 -22.84
CA GLY A 340 6.37 -6.15 -22.34
C GLY A 340 5.20 -5.90 -21.38
N SER A 341 4.57 -6.95 -20.84
CA SER A 341 3.54 -6.85 -19.81
C SER A 341 4.04 -7.22 -18.41
N GLU A 342 3.13 -7.22 -17.45
CA GLU A 342 3.36 -7.50 -16.03
C GLU A 342 2.28 -8.45 -15.50
N TRP A 343 1.55 -8.10 -14.44
CA TRP A 343 0.41 -8.85 -13.93
C TRP A 343 -0.87 -8.18 -14.44
N PHE A 344 -1.89 -8.98 -14.70
CA PHE A 344 -3.23 -8.48 -14.96
C PHE A 344 -3.80 -7.77 -13.73
N TRP A 345 -4.75 -6.85 -13.95
CA TRP A 345 -5.47 -6.19 -12.86
C TRP A 345 -6.23 -7.18 -11.98
N ALA A 346 -7.05 -7.98 -12.67
CA ALA A 346 -7.98 -8.90 -12.10
C ALA A 346 -8.15 -10.13 -12.99
N VAL A 347 -8.57 -11.23 -12.36
CA VAL A 347 -8.97 -12.47 -13.00
C VAL A 347 -10.44 -12.73 -12.63
N GLY A 348 -11.29 -12.96 -13.63
CA GLY A 348 -12.73 -13.20 -13.47
C GLY A 348 -13.08 -14.69 -13.36
N ASP A 349 -14.26 -15.06 -12.85
CA ASP A 349 -14.66 -16.42 -12.40
C ASP A 349 -14.25 -17.64 -13.23
N GLY A 350 -14.04 -17.49 -14.55
CA GLY A 350 -13.52 -18.53 -15.44
C GLY A 350 -11.99 -18.69 -15.47
N ASP A 351 -11.27 -18.06 -14.53
CA ASP A 351 -9.81 -17.98 -14.49
C ASP A 351 -9.17 -17.25 -15.69
N GLU A 352 -9.98 -16.37 -16.31
CA GLU A 352 -9.59 -15.54 -17.45
C GLU A 352 -9.28 -14.09 -17.01
N PRO A 353 -8.26 -13.45 -17.61
CA PRO A 353 -7.94 -12.05 -17.33
C PRO A 353 -9.07 -11.08 -17.69
N VAL A 354 -9.25 -10.05 -16.87
CA VAL A 354 -10.22 -8.98 -17.13
C VAL A 354 -9.54 -7.83 -17.90
N TYR A 355 -9.70 -7.84 -19.22
CA TYR A 355 -9.04 -6.87 -20.13
C TYR A 355 -9.63 -5.45 -20.11
N SER A 356 -10.71 -5.18 -19.37
CA SER A 356 -11.21 -3.81 -19.20
C SER A 356 -10.33 -2.96 -18.28
N TYR A 357 -9.45 -3.59 -17.51
CA TYR A 357 -8.52 -2.89 -16.63
C TYR A 357 -7.12 -2.75 -17.24
N PRO A 358 -6.41 -1.66 -16.91
CA PRO A 358 -5.05 -1.42 -17.39
C PRO A 358 -3.99 -2.34 -16.76
N ILE A 359 -2.78 -2.34 -17.34
CA ILE A 359 -1.58 -3.01 -16.78
C ILE A 359 -0.77 -2.06 -15.88
N ALA A 360 -0.96 -0.75 -16.00
CA ALA A 360 -0.51 0.24 -15.03
C ALA A 360 -1.45 1.44 -15.03
N ASP A 361 -1.76 1.99 -13.87
CA ASP A 361 -2.56 3.22 -13.70
C ASP A 361 -2.25 3.86 -12.33
N PRO A 362 -2.93 4.95 -11.92
CA PRO A 362 -2.70 5.57 -10.61
C PRO A 362 -2.83 4.65 -9.38
N TRP A 363 -3.51 3.51 -9.49
CA TRP A 363 -3.73 2.52 -8.42
C TRP A 363 -3.02 1.18 -8.67
N LYS A 364 -2.57 0.88 -9.90
CA LYS A 364 -1.71 -0.26 -10.26
C LYS A 364 -0.24 0.08 -10.33
N CYS A 365 0.52 -0.56 -9.46
CA CYS A 365 1.89 -0.16 -9.12
C CYS A 365 2.79 -1.39 -8.87
N PRO A 366 4.14 -1.22 -8.81
CA PRO A 366 5.06 -2.32 -8.48
C PRO A 366 5.13 -2.66 -6.99
N TYR A 367 4.34 -1.98 -6.16
CA TYR A 367 4.53 -2.00 -4.70
C TYR A 367 4.11 -3.34 -4.09
N HIS A 368 2.86 -3.79 -4.24
CA HIS A 368 2.39 -5.03 -3.60
C HIS A 368 3.08 -6.30 -4.13
N ASN A 369 3.04 -6.52 -5.44
CA ASN A 369 3.67 -7.67 -6.09
C ASN A 369 5.21 -7.64 -6.01
N GLY A 370 5.81 -6.46 -6.07
CA GLY A 370 7.23 -6.25 -5.84
C GLY A 370 7.63 -6.57 -4.40
N ARG A 371 6.89 -6.05 -3.41
CA ARG A 371 7.07 -6.32 -1.97
C ARG A 371 7.04 -7.79 -1.68
N LEU A 372 5.97 -8.47 -2.11
CA LEU A 372 5.84 -9.92 -1.98
C LEU A 372 7.10 -10.63 -2.50
N CYS A 373 7.53 -10.32 -3.72
CA CYS A 373 8.72 -10.97 -4.29
C CYS A 373 10.00 -10.67 -3.49
N MET A 374 10.16 -9.44 -2.99
CA MET A 374 11.33 -9.06 -2.18
C MET A 374 11.34 -9.80 -0.83
N ASN A 375 10.20 -9.87 -0.16
CA ASN A 375 10.08 -10.52 1.14
C ASN A 375 10.30 -12.04 1.03
N LEU A 376 9.77 -12.68 -0.02
CA LEU A 376 10.08 -14.08 -0.36
C LEU A 376 11.58 -14.30 -0.64
N MET A 377 12.26 -13.34 -1.29
CA MET A 377 13.69 -13.44 -1.59
C MET A 377 14.58 -13.26 -0.36
N ARG A 378 14.18 -12.41 0.60
CA ARG A 378 14.92 -12.18 1.85
C ARG A 378 14.78 -13.35 2.82
N GLY A 379 13.84 -14.26 2.59
CA GLY A 379 13.40 -15.20 3.62
C GLY A 379 12.74 -14.48 4.79
N GLU A 380 12.29 -13.23 4.58
CA GLU A 380 11.44 -12.48 5.51
C GLU A 380 10.00 -12.99 5.48
N LEU A 381 9.67 -13.90 4.53
CA LEU A 381 8.44 -14.70 4.43
C LEU A 381 8.68 -16.16 4.01
#